data_AF-A0A7C9FD47-F1
#
_entry.id   AF-A0A7C9FD47-F1
#
_cell.length_a   1.000
_cell.length_b   1.000
_cell.length_c   1.000
_cell.angle_alpha   90.00
_cell.angle_beta   90.00
_cell.angle_gamma   90.00
#
_symmetry.space_group_name_H-M   'P 1'
#
loop_
_entity.id
_entity.type
_entity.pdbx_description
1 polymer ?
#
loop_
_entity_poly.entity_id
_entity_poly.type
_entity_poly.pdbx_seq_one_letter_code
_entity_poly.pdbx_strand_id
1 'polypeptide(L)'
;TCESPECRALDTAECRAGRCLYEVSYGDGSYTVGDFVKETLTFDGGDTVEGVALGCGHSNEGLFIGAGGLLGLGGGALSLPSQLNASSFSYCLVDRDSISASTLEFNSD
;
A
#
# COMPACT_ATOMS: atom_id res chain seq x y z
N THR A 1 3.26 1.11 16.23
CA THR A 1 3.92 0.35 17.33
C THR A 1 3.36 -1.06 17.32
N CYS A 2 4.00 -2.03 17.97
CA CYS A 2 3.54 -3.44 17.92
C CYS A 2 2.13 -3.68 18.47
N GLU A 3 1.63 -2.79 19.32
CA GLU A 3 0.28 -2.90 19.89
C GLU A 3 -0.79 -2.16 19.06
N SER A 4 -0.39 -1.47 17.99
CA SER A 4 -1.35 -0.71 17.20
C SER A 4 -2.31 -1.63 16.45
N PRO A 5 -3.58 -1.23 16.27
CA PRO A 5 -4.57 -2.03 15.56
C PRO A 5 -4.12 -2.44 14.15
N GLU A 6 -3.41 -1.55 13.47
CA GLU A 6 -2.93 -1.77 12.10
C GLU A 6 -1.82 -2.84 12.06
N CYS A 7 -0.91 -2.82 13.04
CA CYS A 7 0.12 -3.86 13.15
C CYS A 7 -0.50 -5.24 13.41
N ARG A 8 -1.57 -5.30 14.21
CA ARG A 8 -2.32 -6.54 14.48
C ARG A 8 -3.17 -7.02 13.30
N ALA A 9 -3.38 -6.17 12.29
CA ALA A 9 -4.13 -6.50 11.09
C ALA A 9 -3.24 -7.09 9.97
N LEU A 10 -1.92 -7.12 10.16
CA LEU A 10 -0.98 -7.79 9.24
C LEU A 10 -1.09 -9.31 9.38
N ASP A 11 -1.03 -10.02 8.26
CA ASP A 11 -1.00 -11.49 8.24
C ASP A 11 0.30 -12.04 8.83
N THR A 12 1.43 -11.42 8.46
CA THR A 12 2.76 -11.74 8.99
C THR A 12 3.38 -10.47 9.55
N ALA A 13 3.59 -10.44 10.86
CA ALA A 13 4.24 -9.34 11.55
C ALA A 13 5.24 -9.84 12.59
N GLU A 14 6.34 -9.09 12.74
CA GLU A 14 7.32 -9.28 13.81
C GLU A 14 7.44 -7.98 14.62
N CYS A 15 7.59 -8.11 15.95
CA CYS A 15 7.88 -6.96 16.80
C CYS A 15 9.37 -6.92 17.15
N ARG A 16 10.08 -5.88 16.72
CA ARG A 16 11.51 -5.70 17.01
C ARG A 16 11.78 -4.32 17.60
N ALA A 17 12.29 -4.29 18.85
CA ALA A 17 12.58 -3.06 19.57
C ALA A 17 11.38 -2.06 19.59
N GLY A 18 10.16 -2.56 19.70
CA GLY A 18 8.92 -1.76 19.72
C GLY A 18 8.42 -1.31 18.34
N ARG A 19 9.17 -1.61 17.26
CA ARG A 19 8.74 -1.39 15.87
C ARG A 19 7.99 -2.62 15.35
N CYS A 20 6.93 -2.36 14.60
CA CYS A 20 6.20 -3.40 13.89
C CYS A 20 6.86 -3.60 12.54
N LEU A 21 7.32 -4.80 12.27
CA LEU A 21 7.85 -5.21 10.97
C LEU A 21 6.74 -5.94 10.21
N TYR A 22 6.64 -5.68 8.91
CA TYR A 22 5.71 -6.38 8.03
C TYR A 22 6.46 -7.31 7.09
N GLU A 23 5.78 -8.37 6.68
CA GLU A 23 6.14 -9.18 5.53
C GLU A 23 4.90 -9.41 4.66
N VAL A 24 5.05 -9.22 3.36
CA VAL A 24 4.02 -9.58 2.37
C VAL A 24 4.66 -10.47 1.31
N SER A 25 4.09 -11.66 1.13
CA SER A 25 4.42 -12.56 0.03
C SER A 25 3.35 -12.46 -1.06
N TYR A 26 3.78 -12.44 -2.32
CA TYR A 26 2.90 -12.35 -3.48
C TYR A 26 2.82 -13.70 -4.21
N GLY A 27 1.74 -13.89 -4.98
CA GLY A 27 1.46 -15.16 -5.66
C GLY A 27 2.45 -15.55 -6.77
N ASP A 28 3.26 -14.61 -7.23
CA ASP A 28 4.37 -14.82 -8.16
C ASP A 28 5.67 -15.26 -7.46
N GLY A 29 5.66 -15.39 -6.13
CA GLY A 29 6.82 -15.73 -5.30
C GLY A 29 7.66 -14.53 -4.89
N SER A 30 7.31 -13.32 -5.32
CA SER A 30 7.95 -12.09 -4.87
C SER A 30 7.59 -11.80 -3.41
N TYR A 31 8.44 -11.07 -2.68
CA TYR A 31 8.14 -10.68 -1.30
C TYR A 31 8.77 -9.35 -0.92
N THR A 32 8.16 -8.67 0.06
CA THR A 32 8.67 -7.44 0.65
C THR A 32 8.66 -7.55 2.17
N VAL A 33 9.74 -7.10 2.80
CA VAL A 33 9.91 -7.04 4.26
C VAL A 33 10.43 -5.66 4.64
N GLY A 34 9.87 -5.10 5.72
CA GLY A 34 10.38 -3.85 6.25
C GLY A 34 9.63 -3.32 7.46
N ASP A 35 9.74 -2.01 7.70
CA ASP A 35 9.05 -1.35 8.81
C ASP A 35 7.61 -1.01 8.42
N PHE A 36 6.67 -1.30 9.31
CA PHE A 36 5.29 -0.88 9.17
C PHE A 36 5.07 0.49 9.81
N VAL A 37 4.73 1.47 8.98
CA VAL A 37 4.69 2.90 9.34
C VAL A 37 3.36 3.53 8.96
N LYS A 38 3.15 4.76 9.41
CA LYS A 38 2.05 5.61 8.97
C LYS A 38 2.61 6.85 8.28
N GLU A 39 1.98 7.25 7.18
CA GLU A 39 2.40 8.41 6.40
C GLU A 39 1.19 9.24 5.95
N THR A 40 1.45 10.44 5.47
CA THR A 40 0.47 11.30 4.81
C THR A 40 0.57 11.13 3.30
N LEU A 41 -0.52 10.72 2.67
CA LEU A 41 -0.64 10.69 1.21
C LEU A 41 -1.19 12.02 0.71
N THR A 42 -0.60 12.56 -0.35
CA THR A 42 -1.11 13.74 -1.06
C THR A 42 -1.54 13.33 -2.45
N PHE A 43 -2.77 13.67 -2.82
CA PHE A 43 -3.36 13.38 -4.12
C PHE A 43 -3.34 14.60 -5.03
N ASP A 44 -3.63 14.39 -6.30
CA ASP A 44 -3.77 15.48 -7.26
C ASP A 44 -4.88 16.45 -6.79
N GLY A 45 -4.67 17.75 -7.01
CA GLY A 45 -5.53 18.80 -6.42
C GLY A 45 -5.15 19.22 -4.98
N GLY A 46 -4.23 18.51 -4.32
CA GLY A 46 -3.68 18.89 -3.02
C GLY A 46 -4.41 18.28 -1.81
N ASP A 47 -5.33 17.34 -2.05
CA ASP A 47 -6.01 16.62 -0.98
C ASP A 47 -5.04 15.71 -0.23
N THR A 48 -5.09 15.75 1.10
CA THR A 48 -4.19 14.98 1.96
C THR A 48 -4.94 14.01 2.82
N VAL A 49 -4.44 12.78 2.93
CA VAL A 49 -4.93 11.77 3.87
C VAL A 49 -3.81 11.37 4.81
N GLU A 50 -3.97 11.73 6.07
CA GLU A 50 -3.01 11.44 7.13
C GLU A 50 -3.19 10.04 7.72
N GLY A 51 -2.12 9.49 8.28
CA GLY A 51 -2.19 8.29 9.09
C GLY A 51 -2.41 7.00 8.28
N VAL A 52 -2.15 7.03 6.97
CA VAL A 52 -2.23 5.87 6.10
C VAL A 52 -1.11 4.91 6.46
N ALA A 53 -1.49 3.72 6.90
CA ALA A 53 -0.59 2.63 7.25
C ALA A 53 -0.04 1.97 5.98
N LEU A 54 1.29 1.90 5.88
CA LEU A 54 1.99 1.35 4.73
C LEU A 54 3.32 0.70 5.14
N GLY A 55 3.84 -0.15 4.26
CA GLY A 55 5.14 -0.80 4.42
C GLY A 55 6.29 0.04 3.86
N CYS A 56 7.29 0.34 4.68
CA CYS A 56 8.58 0.87 4.25
C CYS A 56 9.53 -0.30 4.00
N GLY A 57 9.58 -0.78 2.74
CA GLY A 57 10.31 -1.99 2.37
C GLY A 57 11.83 -1.84 2.37
N HIS A 58 12.51 -2.70 3.11
CA HIS A 58 13.98 -2.75 3.21
C HIS A 58 14.59 -3.92 2.43
N SER A 59 13.84 -5.01 2.29
CA SER A 59 14.22 -6.18 1.49
C SER A 59 13.06 -6.53 0.57
N ASN A 60 13.29 -6.39 -0.73
CA ASN A 60 12.28 -6.58 -1.77
C ASN A 60 12.89 -7.48 -2.84
N GLU A 61 12.33 -8.66 -3.06
CA GLU A 61 12.85 -9.65 -4.01
C GLU A 61 11.76 -10.09 -4.99
N GLY A 62 12.15 -10.31 -6.25
CA GLY A 62 11.25 -10.74 -7.32
C GLY A 62 11.01 -9.67 -8.39
N LEU A 63 9.76 -9.46 -8.79
CA LEU A 63 9.38 -8.70 -9.99
C LEU A 63 9.27 -7.17 -9.80
N PHE A 64 9.75 -6.61 -8.69
CA PHE A 64 9.60 -5.17 -8.36
C PHE A 64 10.50 -4.21 -9.15
N ILE A 65 10.92 -4.58 -10.36
CA ILE A 65 11.83 -3.79 -11.18
C ILE A 65 11.15 -2.54 -11.74
N GLY A 66 11.71 -1.37 -11.42
CA GLY A 66 11.27 -0.08 -11.98
C GLY A 66 10.05 0.57 -11.31
N ALA A 67 9.54 0.00 -10.21
CA ALA A 67 8.48 0.60 -9.39
C ALA A 67 9.06 1.18 -8.09
N GLY A 68 8.49 2.30 -7.61
CA GLY A 68 8.84 2.86 -6.30
C GLY A 68 8.12 2.19 -5.12
N GLY A 69 7.17 1.30 -5.39
CA GLY A 69 6.35 0.63 -4.39
C GLY A 69 5.13 -0.05 -5.02
N LEU A 70 4.26 -0.61 -4.18
CA LEU A 70 3.05 -1.31 -4.58
C LEU A 70 1.83 -0.70 -3.90
N LEU A 71 0.74 -0.58 -4.65
CA LEU A 71 -0.53 -0.06 -4.16
C LEU A 71 -1.54 -1.20 -4.04
N GLY A 72 -1.91 -1.55 -2.80
CA GLY A 72 -2.88 -2.61 -2.54
C GLY A 72 -4.32 -2.13 -2.71
N LEU A 73 -5.00 -2.60 -3.76
CA LEU A 73 -6.41 -2.27 -4.07
C LEU A 73 -7.41 -3.38 -3.67
N GLY A 74 -6.98 -4.35 -2.85
CA GLY A 74 -7.83 -5.45 -2.38
C GLY A 74 -8.93 -5.03 -1.39
N GLY A 75 -9.71 -5.99 -0.92
CA GLY A 75 -10.80 -5.77 0.06
C GLY A 75 -10.41 -5.90 1.54
N GLY A 76 -9.12 -6.01 1.86
CA GLY A 76 -8.65 -6.15 3.24
C GLY A 76 -8.61 -4.83 4.00
N ALA A 77 -8.61 -4.88 5.34
CA ALA A 77 -8.65 -3.69 6.20
C ALA A 77 -7.46 -2.73 5.99
N LEU A 78 -6.30 -3.24 5.57
CA LEU A 78 -5.10 -2.46 5.26
C LEU A 78 -4.99 -2.04 3.79
N SER A 79 -5.99 -2.35 2.95
CA SER A 79 -5.97 -1.90 1.55
C SER A 79 -6.16 -0.39 1.46
N LEU A 80 -5.63 0.23 0.40
CA LEU A 80 -5.77 1.67 0.22
C LEU A 80 -7.24 2.11 0.19
N PRO A 81 -8.17 1.48 -0.57
CA PRO A 81 -9.58 1.86 -0.53
C PRO A 81 -10.16 1.87 0.89
N SER A 82 -9.86 0.84 1.70
CA SER A 82 -10.36 0.74 3.07
C SER A 82 -9.81 1.85 3.98
N GLN A 83 -8.53 2.18 3.84
CA GLN A 83 -7.89 3.24 4.63
C GLN A 83 -8.34 4.65 4.22
N LEU A 84 -8.74 4.83 2.95
CA LEU A 84 -9.35 6.08 2.45
C LEU A 84 -10.84 6.19 2.78
N ASN A 85 -11.44 5.18 3.42
CA ASN A 85 -12.90 5.05 3.58
C ASN A 85 -13.65 5.15 2.24
N ALA A 86 -13.05 4.64 1.16
CA ALA A 86 -13.68 4.61 -0.15
C ALA A 86 -14.62 3.41 -0.28
N SER A 87 -15.83 3.65 -0.79
CA SER A 87 -16.82 2.59 -1.07
C SER A 87 -16.59 1.91 -2.41
N SER A 88 -15.95 2.61 -3.34
CA SER A 88 -15.66 2.15 -4.69
C SER A 88 -14.38 2.78 -5.21
N PHE A 89 -13.79 2.17 -6.23
CA PHE A 89 -12.75 2.79 -7.03
C PHE A 89 -12.88 2.33 -8.49
N SER A 90 -12.40 3.15 -9.41
CA SER A 90 -12.29 2.82 -10.84
C SER A 90 -10.88 3.11 -11.31
N TYR A 91 -10.44 2.40 -12.34
CA TYR A 91 -9.15 2.65 -12.98
C TYR A 91 -9.28 2.59 -14.50
N CYS A 92 -8.53 3.45 -15.17
CA CYS A 92 -8.35 3.41 -16.62
C CYS A 92 -6.87 3.25 -16.91
N LEU A 93 -6.45 2.01 -17.19
CA LEU A 93 -5.08 1.69 -17.52
C LEU A 93 -4.84 1.92 -19.01
N VAL A 94 -3.80 2.68 -19.34
CA VAL A 94 -3.31 2.79 -20.71
C VAL A 94 -2.27 1.70 -20.99
N ASP A 95 -1.89 1.55 -22.27
CA ASP A 95 -0.81 0.66 -22.66
C ASP A 95 0.49 1.03 -21.93
N ARG A 96 1.30 0.01 -21.61
CA ARG A 96 2.56 0.15 -20.86
C ARG A 96 3.52 1.19 -21.46
N ASP A 97 3.55 1.28 -22.78
CA ASP A 97 4.45 2.17 -23.53
C ASP A 97 3.76 3.47 -23.98
N SER A 98 2.57 3.76 -23.45
CA SER A 98 1.82 4.99 -23.73
C SER A 98 2.48 6.20 -23.07
N ILE A 99 2.37 7.36 -23.72
CA ILE A 99 2.79 8.66 -23.14
C ILE A 99 1.71 9.29 -22.25
N SER A 100 0.49 8.73 -22.26
CA SER A 100 -0.62 9.19 -21.41
C SER A 100 -0.50 8.60 -20.01
N ALA A 101 -1.00 9.31 -19.00
CA ALA A 101 -1.14 8.75 -17.66
C ALA A 101 -2.38 7.84 -17.56
N SER A 102 -2.26 6.77 -16.77
CA SER A 102 -3.43 6.01 -16.31
C SER A 102 -4.14 6.78 -15.19
N THR A 103 -5.43 6.52 -14.98
CA THR A 103 -6.19 7.09 -13.86
C THR A 103 -6.60 6.03 -12.86
N LEU A 104 -6.64 6.42 -11.59
CA LEU A 104 -7.21 5.67 -10.47
C LEU A 104 -8.02 6.67 -9.64
N GLU A 105 -9.32 6.44 -9.56
CA GLU A 105 -10.26 7.32 -8.86
C GLU A 105 -10.95 6.54 -7.76
N PHE A 106 -11.14 7.19 -6.61
CA PHE A 106 -11.86 6.64 -5.46
C PHE A 106 -13.19 7.37 -5.32
N ASN A 107 -14.27 6.64 -5.06
CA ASN A 107 -15.64 7.17 -4.96
C ASN A 107 -16.11 7.91 -6.22
N SER A 108 -15.77 7.39 -7.39
CA SER A 108 -16.25 7.86 -8.69
C SER A 108 -17.70 7.44 -8.90
N ASP A 109 -18.62 8.16 -8.28
CA ASP A 109 -20.06 8.15 -8.58
C ASP A 109 -20.42 9.24 -9.62
#